data_AF-A0A9D6M4V3-F1
#
_entry.id   AF-A0A9D6M4V3-F1
#
_cell.length_a   1.000
_cell.length_b   1.000
_cell.length_c   1.000
_cell.angle_alpha   90.00
_cell.angle_beta   90.00
_cell.angle_gamma   90.00
#
_symmetry.space_group_name_H-M   'P 1'
#
loop_
_entity.id
_entity.type
_entity.pdbx_description
1 polymer ?
#
loop_
_entity_poly.entity_id
_entity_poly.type
_entity_poly.pdbx_seq_one_letter_code
_entity_poly.pdbx_strand_id
1 'polypeptide(L)'
;MINRKTTPAIYSLLRPDVALTAPKVVPPPAVKETLPKSSPVAGLLIPQGEPLPPARRLVVLVAEADVNESELARRIWSLAAPRGIDVLYLGLAPDSREESPARRRLATLAAITRDNRIQVETRLDLEQDWQPGDLIVCHAEQAVRVRGLRRKPLAETILSARRAPVYVLSGFYPKLPLDQPGRWTRLIRDALPFGILVVFCGIQVKISDVTSGWVSIVLLCLSVLVELGLILAWNNTLH
;
A
#
# COMPACT_ATOMS: atom_id res chain seq x y z
N MET A 1 -18.62 -21.35 12.24
CA MET A 1 -19.21 -20.38 11.29
C MET A 1 -18.71 -18.99 11.65
N ILE A 2 -17.69 -18.49 10.95
CA ILE A 2 -17.09 -17.17 11.22
C ILE A 2 -17.58 -16.23 10.12
N ASN A 3 -18.40 -15.26 10.52
CA ASN A 3 -19.06 -14.30 9.65
C ASN A 3 -18.03 -13.29 9.10
N ARG A 4 -17.49 -13.54 7.90
CA ARG A 4 -16.62 -12.61 7.16
C ARG A 4 -17.48 -11.73 6.26
N LYS A 5 -17.98 -10.61 6.78
CA LYS A 5 -18.45 -9.48 5.96
C LYS A 5 -18.14 -8.15 6.64
N THR A 6 -16.91 -7.68 6.47
CA THR A 6 -16.63 -6.25 6.52
C THR A 6 -15.36 -5.98 5.74
N THR A 7 -15.54 -5.63 4.46
CA THR A 7 -14.52 -4.98 3.66
C THR A 7 -14.38 -3.55 4.20
N PRO A 8 -13.24 -3.14 4.78
CA PRO A 8 -13.07 -1.75 5.17
C PRO A 8 -12.98 -0.90 3.90
N ALA A 9 -13.92 0.02 3.79
CA ALA A 9 -14.09 0.92 2.68
C ALA A 9 -12.98 2.00 2.70
N ILE A 10 -11.84 1.72 2.06
CA ILE A 10 -10.85 2.76 1.69
C ILE A 10 -11.45 3.81 0.72
N TYR A 11 -12.69 3.59 0.23
CA TYR A 11 -13.35 4.43 -0.76
C TYR A 11 -14.22 5.57 -0.21
N SER A 12 -14.39 5.74 1.11
CA SER A 12 -15.25 6.79 1.68
C SER A 12 -14.62 8.19 1.73
N LEU A 13 -13.31 8.33 1.49
CA LEU A 13 -12.58 9.61 1.62
C LEU A 13 -12.76 10.60 0.45
N LEU A 14 -13.70 10.33 -0.47
CA LEU A 14 -14.08 11.24 -1.58
C LEU A 14 -15.57 11.65 -1.49
N ARG A 15 -16.06 12.00 -0.29
CA ARG A 15 -17.29 12.79 -0.15
C ARG A 15 -16.94 14.29 -0.06
N PRO A 16 -17.25 15.10 -1.08
CA PRO A 16 -17.48 16.52 -0.86
C PRO A 16 -18.90 16.65 -0.32
N ASP A 17 -19.06 17.15 0.90
CA ASP A 17 -20.24 17.89 1.40
C ASP A 17 -20.28 17.82 2.93
N VAL A 18 -19.57 18.74 3.57
CA VAL A 18 -19.86 19.14 4.95
C VAL A 18 -19.87 20.67 4.97
N ALA A 19 -21.06 21.25 5.00
CA ALA A 19 -21.27 22.66 5.26
C ALA A 19 -20.98 22.94 6.74
N LEU A 20 -19.81 23.51 7.04
CA LEU A 20 -19.47 23.99 8.37
C LEU A 20 -20.16 25.35 8.62
N THR A 21 -21.12 25.38 9.55
CA THR A 21 -21.64 26.62 10.11
C THR A 21 -20.62 27.15 11.12
N ALA A 22 -20.03 28.32 10.84
CA ALA A 22 -18.97 28.91 11.67
C ALA A 22 -19.53 29.65 12.91
N PRO A 23 -18.89 29.52 14.09
CA PRO A 23 -19.18 30.37 15.25
C PRO A 23 -18.59 31.78 15.07
N LYS A 24 -19.36 32.80 15.47
CA LYS A 24 -19.00 34.22 15.42
C LYS A 24 -17.99 34.55 16.53
N VAL A 25 -16.72 34.69 16.16
CA VAL A 25 -15.61 35.06 17.07
C VAL A 25 -15.38 36.57 17.00
N VAL A 26 -15.27 37.20 18.18
CA VAL A 26 -14.99 38.63 18.38
C VAL A 26 -13.49 38.90 18.16
N PRO A 27 -13.10 39.96 17.41
CA PRO A 27 -11.70 40.21 17.05
C PRO A 27 -10.89 40.89 18.19
N PRO A 28 -9.66 40.43 18.48
CA PRO A 28 -8.68 41.13 19.31
C PRO A 28 -7.89 42.22 18.52
N PRO A 29 -7.26 43.18 19.22
CA PRO A 29 -6.67 44.38 18.62
C PRO A 29 -5.42 44.11 17.76
N ALA A 30 -5.31 44.91 16.69
CA ALA A 30 -4.40 44.74 15.57
C ALA A 30 -2.91 44.96 15.92
N VAL A 31 -2.14 43.88 15.86
CA VAL A 31 -0.69 43.92 15.66
C VAL A 31 -0.44 43.75 14.16
N LYS A 32 0.14 44.77 13.52
CA LYS A 32 0.55 44.73 12.10
C LYS A 32 1.84 43.91 11.96
N GLU A 33 1.73 42.59 12.04
CA GLU A 33 2.73 41.70 11.44
C GLU A 33 2.37 41.50 9.97
N THR A 34 3.21 42.03 9.09
CA THR A 34 3.09 41.85 7.63
C THR A 34 3.45 40.40 7.30
N LEU A 35 2.51 39.49 7.54
CA LEU A 35 2.62 38.09 7.15
C LEU A 35 2.78 38.01 5.61
N PRO A 36 3.76 37.27 5.08
CA PRO A 36 3.88 37.07 3.64
C PRO A 36 2.60 36.42 3.13
N LYS A 37 1.95 37.09 2.16
CA LYS A 37 0.81 36.58 1.40
C LYS A 37 1.10 35.14 0.98
N SER A 38 0.42 34.19 1.61
CA SER A 38 0.45 32.78 1.24
C SER A 38 -0.11 32.68 -0.18
N SER A 39 0.79 32.60 -1.16
CA SER A 39 0.43 32.34 -2.55
C SER A 39 -0.38 31.04 -2.61
N PRO A 40 -1.50 30.96 -3.35
CA PRO A 40 -2.24 29.72 -3.51
C PRO A 40 -1.32 28.71 -4.20
N VAL A 41 -0.73 27.81 -3.41
CA VAL A 41 0.12 26.73 -3.91
C VAL A 41 -0.79 25.78 -4.67
N ALA A 42 -0.92 26.03 -5.98
CA ALA A 42 -1.36 25.00 -6.90
C ALA A 42 -0.45 23.79 -6.67
N GLY A 43 -1.05 22.61 -6.46
CA GLY A 43 -0.31 21.41 -6.08
C GLY A 43 0.92 21.22 -6.98
N LEU A 44 2.10 21.36 -6.40
CA LEU A 44 3.36 21.25 -7.11
C LEU A 44 3.89 19.83 -6.91
N LEU A 45 4.08 19.11 -8.02
CA LEU A 45 4.86 17.88 -8.04
C LEU A 45 6.33 18.26 -8.15
N ILE A 46 7.10 17.95 -7.12
CA ILE A 46 8.52 18.31 -7.04
C ILE A 46 9.33 17.04 -7.26
N PRO A 47 10.08 16.95 -8.37
CA PRO A 47 10.90 15.77 -8.64
C PRO A 47 12.10 15.71 -7.69
N GLN A 48 12.65 14.50 -7.55
CA GLN A 48 13.87 14.30 -6.78
C GLN A 48 15.02 15.14 -7.34
N GLY A 49 15.75 15.83 -6.47
CA GLY A 49 16.89 16.69 -6.82
C GLY A 49 16.58 18.19 -6.82
N GLU A 50 15.31 18.57 -6.89
CA GLU A 50 14.90 19.97 -6.73
C GLU A 50 14.93 20.38 -5.25
N PRO A 51 15.23 21.66 -4.95
CA PRO A 51 15.23 22.15 -3.58
C PRO A 51 13.82 22.04 -2.99
N LEU A 52 13.73 21.48 -1.78
CA LEU A 52 12.45 21.37 -1.09
C LEU A 52 11.87 22.77 -0.84
N PRO A 53 10.56 22.97 -0.99
CA PRO A 53 9.90 24.19 -0.62
C PRO A 53 9.96 24.37 0.91
N PRO A 54 9.73 25.59 1.43
CA PRO A 54 9.55 25.78 2.86
C PRO A 54 8.34 24.95 3.33
N ALA A 55 8.58 24.05 4.27
CA ALA A 55 7.56 23.16 4.81
C ALA A 55 7.70 23.12 6.33
N ARG A 56 6.58 23.01 7.03
CA ARG A 56 6.56 22.90 8.50
C ARG A 56 6.95 21.50 8.96
N ARG A 57 6.47 20.48 8.24
CA ARG A 57 6.66 19.06 8.56
C ARG A 57 6.63 18.24 7.27
N LEU A 58 7.42 17.17 7.25
CA LEU A 58 7.42 16.17 6.18
C LEU A 58 6.46 15.04 6.54
N VAL A 59 5.45 14.81 5.70
CA VAL A 59 4.50 13.71 5.88
C VAL A 59 4.86 12.61 4.89
N VAL A 60 5.48 11.54 5.37
CA VAL A 60 6.01 10.46 4.53
C VAL A 60 5.03 9.30 4.47
N LEU A 61 4.55 8.98 3.27
CA LEU A 61 3.61 7.88 3.07
C LEU A 61 4.34 6.55 2.88
N VAL A 62 4.25 5.69 3.88
CA VAL A 62 4.88 4.37 3.92
C VAL A 62 3.86 3.32 3.47
N ALA A 63 4.09 2.71 2.31
CA ALA A 63 3.26 1.61 1.83
C ALA A 63 3.69 0.27 2.43
N GLU A 64 2.83 -0.72 2.25
CA GLU A 64 2.98 -2.08 2.76
C GLU A 64 4.07 -2.91 2.06
N ALA A 65 4.55 -2.49 0.91
CA ALA A 65 5.52 -3.25 0.12
C ALA A 65 6.94 -3.27 0.73
N ASP A 66 7.78 -4.18 0.22
CA ASP A 66 9.17 -4.40 0.62
C ASP A 66 10.07 -3.21 0.27
N VAL A 67 9.90 -2.12 1.01
CA VAL A 67 10.77 -0.94 0.95
C VAL A 67 12.07 -1.25 1.67
N ASN A 68 13.20 -0.83 1.10
CA ASN A 68 14.45 -0.75 1.86
C ASN A 68 14.34 0.33 2.95
N GLU A 69 13.90 -0.06 4.15
CA GLU A 69 13.59 0.83 5.28
C GLU A 69 14.79 1.73 5.63
N SER A 70 16.00 1.16 5.66
CA SER A 70 17.23 1.89 5.97
C SER A 70 17.55 2.97 4.93
N GLU A 71 17.38 2.66 3.65
CA GLU A 71 17.62 3.63 2.58
C GLU A 71 16.57 4.75 2.61
N LEU A 72 15.29 4.40 2.80
CA LEU A 72 14.22 5.38 2.96
C LEU A 72 14.49 6.31 4.14
N ALA A 73 14.73 5.75 5.32
CA ALA A 73 15.00 6.52 6.52
C ALA A 73 16.20 7.48 6.35
N ARG A 74 17.28 7.01 5.71
CA ARG A 74 18.46 7.85 5.40
C ARG A 74 18.14 8.99 4.45
N ARG A 75 17.36 8.72 3.39
CA ARG A 75 16.97 9.79 2.45
C ARG A 75 16.05 10.80 3.10
N ILE A 76 15.06 10.37 3.90
CA ILE A 76 14.21 11.29 4.65
C ILE A 76 15.03 12.12 5.65
N TRP A 77 15.95 11.50 6.40
CA TRP A 77 16.84 12.22 7.29
C TRP A 77 17.67 13.27 6.54
N SER A 78 18.23 12.94 5.36
CA SER A 78 19.00 13.90 4.55
C SER A 78 18.19 15.10 4.07
N LEU A 79 16.87 14.94 3.93
CA LEU A 79 15.94 16.00 3.54
C LEU A 79 15.52 16.86 4.75
N ALA A 80 15.31 16.23 5.90
CA ALA A 80 14.80 16.84 7.12
C ALA A 80 15.89 17.54 7.96
N ALA A 81 17.02 16.87 8.18
CA ALA A 81 18.05 17.26 9.13
C ALA A 81 18.68 18.64 8.88
N PRO A 82 19.02 19.02 7.64
CA PRO A 82 19.64 20.32 7.38
C PRO A 82 18.71 21.50 7.70
N ARG A 83 17.41 21.26 7.78
CA ARG A 83 16.36 22.27 7.94
C ARG A 83 15.62 22.17 9.27
N GLY A 84 15.91 21.16 10.08
CA GLY A 84 15.19 20.90 11.34
C GLY A 84 13.68 20.69 11.12
N ILE A 85 13.29 20.09 9.99
CA ILE A 85 11.88 19.84 9.68
C ILE A 85 11.44 18.54 10.33
N ASP A 86 10.36 18.59 11.11
CA ASP A 86 9.79 17.41 11.75
C ASP A 86 9.27 16.40 10.72
N VAL A 87 9.24 15.13 11.09
CA VAL A 87 8.84 14.03 10.20
C VAL A 87 7.66 13.28 10.82
N LEU A 88 6.59 13.10 10.04
CA LEU A 88 5.47 12.22 10.34
C LEU A 88 5.46 11.07 9.33
N TYR A 89 5.72 9.85 9.79
CA TYR A 89 5.51 8.65 9.00
C TYR A 89 4.06 8.19 9.09
N LEU A 90 3.42 8.04 7.93
CA LEU A 90 2.04 7.59 7.82
C LEU A 90 2.01 6.21 7.15
N GLY A 91 1.61 5.19 7.89
CA GLY A 91 1.39 3.84 7.38
C GLY A 91 -0.04 3.65 6.87
N LEU A 92 -0.17 2.91 5.78
CA LEU A 92 -1.45 2.46 5.24
C LEU A 92 -1.64 0.98 5.59
N ALA A 93 -2.67 0.65 6.36
CA ALA A 93 -3.04 -0.73 6.68
C ALA A 93 -4.55 -0.93 6.45
N PRO A 94 -4.97 -1.47 5.29
CA PRO A 94 -6.37 -1.77 5.00
C PRO A 94 -6.97 -2.78 5.97
N ASP A 95 -6.20 -3.80 6.37
CA ASP A 95 -6.66 -4.89 7.21
C ASP A 95 -5.96 -4.87 8.58
N SER A 96 -6.72 -5.21 9.63
CA SER A 96 -6.24 -5.53 10.98
C SER A 96 -5.02 -6.46 10.99
N ARG A 97 -4.92 -7.38 10.03
CA ARG A 97 -3.79 -8.32 9.89
C ARG A 97 -2.48 -7.63 9.46
N GLU A 98 -2.60 -6.51 8.75
CA GLU A 98 -1.48 -5.74 8.21
C GLU A 98 -1.03 -4.63 9.18
N GLU A 99 -1.85 -4.31 10.19
CA GLU A 99 -1.49 -3.28 11.18
C GLU A 99 -0.21 -3.60 11.94
N SER A 100 -0.05 -4.83 12.44
CA SER A 100 1.13 -5.23 13.21
C SER A 100 2.46 -5.07 12.44
N PRO A 101 2.61 -5.62 11.22
CA PRO A 101 3.82 -5.40 10.43
C PRO A 101 4.00 -3.93 10.05
N ALA A 102 2.92 -3.20 9.73
CA ALA A 102 3.01 -1.78 9.43
C ALA A 102 3.49 -0.95 10.64
N ARG A 103 2.98 -1.20 11.85
CA ARG A 103 3.47 -0.55 13.09
C ARG A 103 4.94 -0.82 13.32
N ARG A 104 5.38 -2.07 13.16
CA ARG A 104 6.80 -2.44 13.30
C ARG A 104 7.67 -1.67 12.34
N ARG A 105 7.28 -1.60 11.05
CA ARG A 105 8.00 -0.84 10.02
C ARG A 105 8.09 0.64 10.35
N LEU A 106 6.97 1.26 10.75
CA LEU A 106 6.94 2.67 11.14
C LEU A 106 7.88 2.92 12.33
N ALA A 107 7.87 2.03 13.33
CA ALA A 107 8.78 2.12 14.47
C ALA A 107 10.25 2.02 14.05
N THR A 108 10.60 1.11 13.13
CA THR A 108 11.95 1.00 12.57
C THR A 108 12.37 2.27 11.85
N LEU A 109 11.53 2.79 10.95
CA LEU A 109 11.81 4.04 10.23
C LEU A 109 12.01 5.21 11.19
N ALA A 110 11.13 5.33 12.19
CA ALA A 110 11.26 6.37 13.20
C ALA A 110 12.53 6.25 14.02
N ALA A 111 12.93 5.03 14.40
CA ALA A 111 14.16 4.80 15.14
C ALA A 111 15.41 5.18 14.33
N ILE A 112 15.44 4.88 13.02
CA ILE A 112 16.59 5.20 12.15
C ILE A 112 16.65 6.70 11.83
N THR A 113 15.51 7.36 11.66
CA THR A 113 15.45 8.78 11.28
C THR A 113 15.56 9.75 12.45
N ARG A 114 15.26 9.30 13.68
CA ARG A 114 15.30 10.16 14.87
C ARG A 114 16.73 10.59 15.19
N ASP A 115 16.89 11.89 15.42
CA ASP A 115 18.12 12.53 15.87
C ASP A 115 17.73 13.68 16.81
N ASN A 116 18.69 14.25 17.53
CA ASN A 116 18.50 15.36 18.47
C ASN A 116 17.93 16.63 17.82
N ARG A 117 17.91 16.71 16.48
CA ARG A 117 17.48 17.89 15.71
C ARG A 117 16.10 17.76 15.09
N ILE A 118 15.51 16.56 15.08
CA ILE A 118 14.30 16.27 14.29
C ILE A 118 13.34 15.47 15.15
N GLN A 119 12.10 15.94 15.28
CA GLN A 119 11.06 15.13 15.89
C GLN A 119 10.48 14.16 14.85
N VAL A 120 10.31 12.91 15.27
CA VAL A 120 9.77 11.86 14.40
C VAL A 120 8.56 11.21 15.05
N GLU A 121 7.41 11.36 14.39
CA GLU A 121 6.13 10.80 14.75
C GLU A 121 5.75 9.67 13.77
N THR A 122 4.92 8.73 14.25
CA THR A 122 4.41 7.62 13.45
C THR A 122 2.91 7.49 13.65
N ARG A 123 2.15 7.35 12.58
CA ARG A 123 0.71 7.11 12.62
C ARG A 123 0.30 6.06 11.62
N LEU A 124 -0.72 5.29 11.99
CA LEU A 124 -1.28 4.22 11.20
C LEU A 124 -2.75 4.54 10.91
N ASP A 125 -2.97 5.70 10.32
CA ASP A 125 -4.27 6.12 9.82
C ASP A 125 -4.07 7.26 8.81
N LEU A 126 -4.83 7.23 7.72
CA LEU A 126 -4.91 8.34 6.75
C LEU A 126 -5.86 9.44 7.22
N GLU A 127 -6.72 9.12 8.18
CA GLU A 127 -7.71 10.03 8.70
C GLU A 127 -7.02 11.07 9.60
N GLN A 128 -6.74 12.24 9.00
CA GLN A 128 -7.03 13.54 9.62
C GLN A 128 -5.90 14.34 10.29
N ASP A 129 -4.62 14.15 9.95
CA ASP A 129 -3.54 14.95 10.57
C ASP A 129 -2.74 15.88 9.66
N TRP A 130 -3.17 16.12 8.42
CA TRP A 130 -2.43 16.99 7.51
C TRP A 130 -2.80 18.45 7.77
N GLN A 131 -1.80 19.26 8.07
CA GLN A 131 -1.96 20.69 8.31
C GLN A 131 -1.49 21.50 7.10
N PRO A 132 -2.04 22.71 6.88
CA PRO A 132 -1.49 23.63 5.91
C PRO A 132 0.00 23.86 6.17
N GLY A 133 0.82 23.74 5.12
CA GLY A 133 2.28 23.84 5.21
C GLY A 133 3.00 22.49 5.38
N ASP A 134 2.28 21.38 5.47
CA ASP A 134 2.86 20.04 5.38
C ASP A 134 3.30 19.73 3.94
N LEU A 135 4.48 19.13 3.79
CA LEU A 135 4.98 18.62 2.51
C LEU A 135 4.83 17.10 2.49
N ILE A 136 4.04 16.59 1.54
CA ILE A 136 3.79 15.16 1.44
C ILE A 136 4.91 14.52 0.64
N VAL A 137 5.52 13.47 1.18
CA VAL A 137 6.54 12.69 0.51
C VAL A 137 5.94 11.34 0.12
N CYS A 138 5.93 11.07 -1.18
CA CYS A 138 5.39 9.84 -1.75
C CYS A 138 6.48 9.11 -2.53
N HIS A 139 6.37 7.80 -2.65
CA HIS A 139 7.24 7.05 -3.53
C HIS A 139 6.71 7.08 -4.97
N ALA A 140 7.60 7.19 -5.95
CA ALA A 140 7.27 7.18 -7.38
C ALA A 140 6.61 5.87 -7.80
N GLU A 141 7.03 4.76 -7.19
CA GLU A 141 6.59 3.41 -7.53
C GLU A 141 5.23 3.05 -6.89
N GLN A 142 4.71 3.89 -5.99
CA GLN A 142 3.42 3.66 -5.36
C GLN A 142 2.29 4.02 -6.33
N ALA A 143 1.45 3.02 -6.65
CA ALA A 143 0.24 3.21 -7.42
C ALA A 143 -0.99 2.72 -6.65
N VAL A 144 -2.03 3.54 -6.63
CA VAL A 144 -3.32 3.21 -6.04
C VAL A 144 -4.25 2.68 -7.12
N ARG A 145 -5.06 1.66 -6.78
CA ARG A 145 -6.14 1.20 -7.65
C ARG A 145 -7.32 2.15 -7.55
N VAL A 146 -7.59 2.88 -8.62
CA VAL A 146 -8.73 3.79 -8.70
C VAL A 146 -9.86 3.09 -9.46
N ARG A 147 -11.01 2.94 -8.79
CA ARG A 147 -12.32 2.44 -9.27
C ARG A 147 -12.27 1.84 -10.70
N GLY A 148 -12.02 0.53 -10.77
CA GLY A 148 -11.71 -0.19 -12.01
C GLY A 148 -10.27 -0.72 -12.01
N LEU A 149 -9.90 -1.56 -12.98
CA LEU A 149 -8.56 -2.19 -13.02
C LEU A 149 -7.39 -1.21 -13.25
N ARG A 150 -7.64 0.11 -13.36
CA ARG A 150 -6.60 1.10 -13.65
C ARG A 150 -5.82 1.48 -12.38
N ARG A 151 -4.50 1.40 -12.46
CA ARG A 151 -3.59 1.94 -11.45
C ARG A 151 -3.31 3.40 -11.80
N LYS A 152 -3.40 4.29 -10.80
CA LYS A 152 -2.92 5.67 -10.90
C LYS A 152 -1.78 5.89 -9.91
N PRO A 153 -0.78 6.72 -10.24
CA PRO A 153 0.26 7.12 -9.29
C PRO A 153 -0.38 7.72 -8.03
N LEU A 154 0.15 7.34 -6.87
CA LEU A 154 -0.33 7.85 -5.58
C LEU A 154 -0.17 9.38 -5.50
N ALA A 155 0.94 9.90 -6.02
CA ALA A 155 1.23 11.33 -6.06
C ALA A 155 0.13 12.14 -6.76
N GLU A 156 -0.31 11.71 -7.95
CA GLU A 156 -1.40 12.36 -8.69
C GLU A 156 -2.75 12.31 -7.94
N THR A 157 -3.00 11.18 -7.28
CA THR A 157 -4.24 10.97 -6.52
C THR A 157 -4.30 11.92 -5.31
N ILE A 158 -3.19 12.09 -4.60
CA ILE A 158 -3.09 13.02 -3.48
C ILE A 158 -3.16 14.47 -3.94
N LEU A 159 -2.45 14.80 -5.02
CA LEU A 159 -2.43 16.15 -5.58
C LEU A 159 -3.84 16.62 -5.94
N SER A 160 -4.59 15.75 -6.63
CA SER A 160 -5.97 16.03 -7.05
C SER A 160 -6.96 16.09 -5.88
N ALA A 161 -6.78 15.28 -4.85
CA ALA A 161 -7.68 15.24 -3.71
C ALA A 161 -7.45 16.37 -2.69
N ARG A 162 -6.20 16.79 -2.49
CA ARG A 162 -5.82 17.59 -1.31
C ARG A 162 -5.10 18.91 -1.60
N ARG A 163 -4.67 19.15 -2.85
CA ARG A 163 -3.96 20.37 -3.27
C ARG A 163 -2.71 20.69 -2.42
N ALA A 164 -2.13 19.69 -1.76
CA ALA A 164 -0.90 19.82 -1.01
C ALA A 164 0.30 19.61 -1.94
N PRO A 165 1.46 20.24 -1.69
CA PRO A 165 2.67 19.95 -2.43
C PRO A 165 3.10 18.51 -2.17
N VAL A 166 3.54 17.82 -3.23
CA VAL A 166 3.97 16.42 -3.16
C VAL A 166 5.38 16.32 -3.70
N TYR A 167 6.29 15.83 -2.86
CA TYR A 167 7.66 15.48 -3.22
C TYR A 167 7.74 13.99 -3.55
N VAL A 168 8.27 13.66 -4.72
CA VAL A 168 8.31 12.28 -5.21
C VAL A 168 9.71 11.70 -5.09
N LEU A 169 9.81 10.58 -4.39
CA LEU A 169 11.03 9.85 -4.10
C LEU A 169 11.09 8.52 -4.90
N SER A 170 12.20 8.22 -5.56
CA SER A 170 12.34 7.00 -6.37
C SER A 170 13.52 6.11 -5.96
N GLY A 171 13.49 4.84 -6.35
CA GLY A 171 14.60 3.89 -6.18
C GLY A 171 14.65 3.19 -4.82
N PHE A 172 13.54 3.14 -4.08
CA PHE A 172 13.47 2.45 -2.78
C PHE A 172 12.93 1.04 -2.85
N TYR A 173 12.35 0.70 -4.00
CA TYR A 173 11.83 -0.61 -4.27
C TYR A 173 12.87 -1.36 -5.12
N PRO A 174 13.31 -2.56 -4.72
CA PRO A 174 14.02 -3.44 -5.64
C PRO A 174 13.10 -3.60 -6.84
N LYS A 175 13.62 -3.46 -8.07
CA LYS A 175 12.84 -3.53 -9.33
C LYS A 175 11.77 -4.61 -9.19
N LEU A 176 10.55 -4.23 -8.81
CA LEU A 176 9.53 -5.25 -8.63
C LEU A 176 9.38 -5.84 -10.01
N PRO A 177 9.36 -7.17 -10.17
CA PRO A 177 8.90 -7.76 -11.41
C PRO A 177 7.57 -7.07 -11.71
N LEU A 178 7.54 -6.28 -12.80
CA LEU A 178 6.42 -5.40 -13.13
C LEU A 178 5.11 -6.18 -13.27
N ASP A 179 5.21 -7.50 -13.42
CA ASP A 179 4.14 -8.47 -13.28
C ASP A 179 3.97 -8.92 -11.83
N GLN A 180 3.40 -8.04 -11.01
CA GLN A 180 2.60 -8.55 -9.90
C GLN A 180 1.46 -9.35 -10.54
N PRO A 181 1.48 -10.69 -10.47
CA PRO A 181 0.78 -11.52 -11.42
C PRO A 181 -0.71 -11.21 -11.22
N GLY A 182 -1.38 -10.83 -12.31
CA GLY A 182 -2.71 -10.20 -12.26
C GLY A 182 -3.69 -11.04 -11.45
N ARG A 183 -4.80 -10.47 -10.97
CA ARG A 183 -5.83 -11.21 -10.20
C ARG A 183 -6.19 -12.56 -10.84
N TRP A 184 -6.16 -12.64 -12.17
CA TRP A 184 -6.33 -13.87 -12.95
C TRP A 184 -5.29 -14.93 -12.66
N THR A 185 -4.00 -14.60 -12.55
CA THR A 185 -2.96 -15.57 -12.19
C THR A 185 -3.15 -16.10 -10.77
N ARG A 186 -3.60 -15.27 -9.81
CA ARG A 186 -3.99 -15.77 -8.47
C ARG A 186 -5.18 -16.71 -8.58
N LEU A 187 -6.21 -16.34 -9.34
CA LEU A 187 -7.37 -17.20 -9.56
C LEU A 187 -6.99 -18.50 -10.25
N ILE A 188 -6.15 -18.47 -11.28
CA ILE A 188 -5.66 -19.66 -11.98
C ILE A 188 -4.84 -20.51 -11.02
N ARG A 189 -3.95 -19.90 -10.24
CA ARG A 189 -3.13 -20.59 -9.24
C ARG A 189 -3.97 -21.25 -8.15
N ASP A 190 -5.03 -20.57 -7.70
CA ASP A 190 -5.94 -21.07 -6.68
C ASP A 190 -6.93 -22.09 -7.27
N ALA A 191 -7.27 -21.99 -8.55
CA ALA A 191 -8.18 -22.89 -9.27
C ALA A 191 -7.50 -24.14 -9.84
N LEU A 192 -6.18 -24.11 -10.07
CA LEU A 192 -5.43 -25.22 -10.65
C LEU A 192 -5.63 -26.56 -9.93
N PRO A 193 -5.58 -26.66 -8.58
CA PRO A 193 -5.82 -27.93 -7.91
C PRO A 193 -7.24 -28.47 -8.16
N PHE A 194 -8.24 -27.60 -8.25
CA PHE A 194 -9.60 -28.00 -8.60
C PHE A 194 -9.69 -28.50 -10.06
N GLY A 195 -8.94 -27.88 -10.96
CA GLY A 195 -8.81 -28.35 -12.34
C GLY A 195 -8.22 -29.76 -12.42
N ILE A 196 -7.15 -30.04 -11.67
CA ILE A 196 -6.53 -31.37 -11.60
C ILE A 196 -7.54 -32.41 -11.10
N LEU A 197 -8.26 -32.11 -10.01
CA LEU A 197 -9.30 -32.99 -9.45
C LEU A 197 -10.39 -33.34 -10.48
N VAL A 198 -10.89 -32.34 -11.21
CA VAL A 198 -11.95 -32.55 -12.23
C VAL A 198 -11.44 -33.43 -13.38
N VAL A 199 -10.21 -33.20 -13.84
CA VAL A 199 -9.61 -33.98 -14.93
C VAL A 199 -9.40 -35.44 -14.51
N PHE A 200 -8.80 -35.67 -13.33
CA PHE A 200 -8.56 -37.03 -12.84
C PHE A 200 -9.85 -37.78 -12.54
N CYS A 201 -10.86 -37.10 -11.97
CA CYS A 201 -12.20 -37.68 -11.78
C CYS A 201 -12.79 -38.17 -13.12
N GLY A 202 -12.70 -37.39 -14.19
CA GLY A 202 -13.15 -37.81 -15.53
C GLY A 202 -12.41 -39.03 -16.08
N ILE A 203 -11.09 -39.11 -15.85
CA ILE A 203 -10.27 -40.26 -16.24
C ILE A 203 -10.69 -41.52 -15.46
N GLN A 204 -10.92 -41.41 -14.16
CA GLN A 204 -11.33 -42.53 -13.30
C GLN A 204 -12.69 -43.11 -13.72
N VAL A 205 -13.66 -42.25 -14.05
CA VAL A 205 -14.95 -42.67 -14.59
C VAL A 205 -14.76 -43.46 -15.89
N LYS A 206 -13.91 -42.98 -16.81
CA LYS A 206 -13.63 -43.68 -18.07
C LYS A 206 -12.92 -45.02 -17.88
N ILE A 207 -11.98 -45.11 -16.95
CA ILE A 207 -11.32 -46.38 -16.60
C ILE A 207 -12.36 -47.38 -16.08
N SER A 208 -13.29 -46.92 -15.24
CA SER A 208 -14.36 -47.76 -14.71
C SER A 208 -15.31 -48.28 -15.79
N ASP A 209 -15.61 -47.48 -16.81
CA ASP A 209 -16.51 -47.87 -17.90
C ASP A 209 -15.86 -48.85 -18.89
N VAL A 210 -14.56 -48.69 -19.17
CA VAL A 210 -13.86 -49.45 -20.23
C VAL A 210 -13.20 -50.72 -19.70
N THR A 211 -12.86 -50.76 -18.42
CA THR A 211 -12.05 -51.84 -17.84
C THR A 211 -12.82 -52.51 -16.71
N SER A 212 -13.02 -53.83 -16.81
CA SER A 212 -13.62 -54.63 -15.76
C SER A 212 -12.58 -55.49 -15.03
N GLY A 213 -12.85 -55.82 -13.76
CA GLY A 213 -11.99 -56.68 -12.95
C GLY A 213 -10.78 -55.96 -12.34
N TRP A 214 -9.75 -56.75 -12.02
CA TRP A 214 -8.61 -56.30 -11.21
C TRP A 214 -7.77 -55.20 -11.88
N VAL A 215 -7.74 -55.15 -13.22
CA VAL A 215 -7.00 -54.13 -13.98
C VAL A 215 -7.54 -52.73 -13.68
N SER A 216 -8.88 -52.59 -13.52
CA SER A 216 -9.52 -51.33 -13.16
C SER A 216 -9.04 -50.82 -11.80
N ILE A 217 -8.92 -51.71 -10.81
CA ILE A 217 -8.45 -51.39 -9.46
C ILE A 217 -7.00 -50.88 -9.49
N VAL A 218 -6.13 -51.54 -10.25
CA VAL A 218 -4.72 -51.13 -10.38
C VAL A 218 -4.61 -49.75 -11.03
N LEU A 219 -5.36 -49.52 -12.12
CA LEU A 219 -5.35 -48.24 -12.84
C LEU A 219 -5.92 -47.10 -11.98
N LEU A 220 -6.99 -47.34 -11.23
CA LEU A 220 -7.56 -46.37 -10.28
C LEU A 220 -6.56 -46.01 -9.18
N CYS A 221 -5.90 -47.00 -8.58
CA CYS A 221 -4.91 -46.76 -7.53
C CYS A 221 -3.73 -45.93 -8.06
N LEU A 222 -3.22 -46.27 -9.26
CA LEU A 222 -2.15 -45.53 -9.92
C LEU A 222 -2.58 -44.08 -10.21
N SER A 223 -3.81 -43.85 -10.66
CA SER A 223 -4.29 -42.49 -10.95
C SER A 223 -4.32 -41.61 -9.71
N VAL A 224 -4.77 -42.15 -8.56
CA VAL A 224 -4.82 -41.43 -7.28
C VAL A 224 -3.41 -41.05 -6.80
N LEU A 225 -2.44 -41.97 -6.94
CA LEU A 225 -1.05 -41.68 -6.57
C LEU A 225 -0.44 -40.56 -7.42
N VAL A 226 -0.70 -40.56 -8.73
CA VAL A 226 -0.25 -39.50 -9.63
C VAL A 226 -0.91 -38.16 -9.27
N GLU A 227 -2.21 -38.15 -9.04
CA GLU A 227 -2.96 -36.96 -8.63
C GLU A 227 -2.38 -36.34 -7.34
N LEU A 228 -2.16 -37.16 -6.30
CA LEU A 228 -1.57 -36.72 -5.05
C LEU A 228 -0.15 -36.16 -5.26
N GLY A 229 0.65 -36.83 -6.10
CA GLY A 229 1.99 -36.39 -6.47
C GLY A 229 2.00 -35.01 -7.15
N LEU A 230 1.07 -34.76 -8.07
CA LEU A 230 0.92 -33.46 -8.74
C LEU A 230 0.52 -32.36 -7.76
N ILE A 231 -0.42 -32.63 -6.84
CA ILE A 231 -0.85 -31.66 -5.82
C ILE A 231 0.32 -31.31 -4.88
N LEU A 232 1.10 -32.31 -4.46
CA LEU A 232 2.27 -32.09 -3.60
C LEU A 232 3.38 -31.33 -4.31
N ALA A 233 3.70 -31.70 -5.55
CA ALA A 233 4.71 -31.00 -6.35
C ALA A 233 4.33 -29.52 -6.56
N TRP A 234 3.05 -29.24 -6.84
CA TRP A 234 2.54 -27.88 -6.97
C TRP A 234 2.63 -27.08 -5.66
N ASN A 235 2.26 -27.68 -4.53
CA ASN A 235 2.36 -27.02 -3.23
C ASN A 235 3.83 -26.68 -2.87
N ASN A 236 4.78 -27.54 -3.26
CA ASN A 236 6.20 -27.27 -3.04
C ASN A 236 6.74 -26.16 -3.93
N THR A 237 6.20 -25.98 -5.15
CA THR A 237 6.56 -24.83 -6.02
C THR A 237 6.00 -23.48 -5.56
N LEU A 238 5.09 -23.48 -4.56
CA LEU A 238 4.49 -22.27 -4.01
C LEU A 238 5.22 -21.70 -2.78
N HIS A 239 6.17 -22.45 -2.22
CA HIS A 239 7.04 -22.04 -1.13
C HIS A 239 8.37 -21.49 -1.66
#